data_AF-A6T0V1-F1
#
_entry.id   AF-A6T0V1-F1
#
_cell.length_a   1.000
_cell.length_b   1.000
_cell.length_c   1.000
_cell.angle_alpha   90.00
_cell.angle_beta   90.00
_cell.angle_gamma   90.00
#
_symmetry.space_group_name_H-M   'P 1'
#
loop_
_entity.id
_entity.type
_entity.pdbx_description
1 polymer ?
#
loop_
_entity_poly.entity_id
_entity_poly.type
_entity_poly.pdbx_seq_one_letter_code
_entity_poly.pdbx_strand_id
1 'polypeptide(L)'
;MNKRALILFAHGARDPRWAEPFQRLQALVKAQSPELVVELAFLELMTPRLPELMAELAQAGVTEVTVVPVFLGQGGHVRADLPSIVDELKLQYPAVSFTIVEAVGENEQVLQAMASYCLGTLN
;
A
#
# COMPACT_ATOMS: atom_id res chain seq x y z
N MET A 1 -15.32 6.41 17.06
CA MET A 1 -14.03 6.83 16.48
C MET A 1 -13.88 6.07 15.17
N ASN A 2 -13.65 6.76 14.05
CA ASN A 2 -13.39 6.08 12.78
C ASN A 2 -12.01 5.44 12.83
N LYS A 3 -11.94 4.12 12.68
CA LYS A 3 -10.67 3.38 12.69
C LYS A 3 -10.13 3.36 11.26
N ARG A 4 -8.94 3.93 11.07
CA ARG A 4 -8.34 4.14 9.75
C ARG A 4 -7.22 3.14 9.50
N ALA A 5 -7.14 2.65 8.26
CA ALA A 5 -6.05 1.79 7.80
C ALA A 5 -5.32 2.41 6.60
N LEU A 6 -4.01 2.25 6.57
CA LEU A 6 -3.15 2.55 5.44
C LEU A 6 -2.55 1.24 4.93
N ILE A 7 -2.89 0.87 3.70
CA ILE A 7 -2.44 -0.36 3.06
C ILE A 7 -1.33 -0.02 2.08
N LEU A 8 -0.13 -0.52 2.34
CA LEU A 8 0.98 -0.47 1.38
C LEU A 8 0.80 -1.62 0.39
N PHE A 9 0.44 -1.27 -0.85
CA PHE A 9 0.12 -2.23 -1.89
C PHE A 9 1.32 -2.43 -2.82
N ALA A 10 1.84 -3.65 -2.86
CA ALA A 10 3.01 -4.02 -3.66
C ALA A 10 2.65 -5.11 -4.69
N HIS A 11 3.52 -5.35 -5.68
CA HIS A 11 3.25 -6.37 -6.70
C HIS A 11 3.20 -7.79 -6.11
N GLY A 12 4.12 -8.07 -5.19
CA GLY A 12 4.47 -9.42 -4.76
C GLY A 12 5.40 -10.15 -5.74
N ALA A 13 6.11 -11.17 -5.24
CA ALA A 13 7.06 -11.96 -6.01
C ALA A 13 7.17 -13.37 -5.43
N ARG A 14 7.81 -14.29 -6.16
CA ARG A 14 8.04 -15.66 -5.67
C ARG A 14 9.09 -15.73 -4.56
N ASP A 15 10.08 -14.84 -4.58
CA ASP A 15 11.11 -14.77 -3.54
C ASP A 15 10.55 -14.03 -2.31
N PRO A 16 10.46 -14.67 -1.13
CA PRO A 16 9.98 -14.04 0.09
C PRO A 16 10.73 -12.75 0.47
N ARG A 17 12.02 -12.65 0.13
CA ARG A 17 12.85 -11.47 0.43
C ARG A 17 12.36 -10.21 -0.27
N TRP A 18 11.55 -10.36 -1.32
CA TRP A 18 10.87 -9.25 -1.97
C TRP A 18 10.03 -8.41 -1.00
N ALA A 19 9.46 -9.02 0.05
CA ALA A 19 8.64 -8.31 1.03
C ALA A 19 9.47 -7.42 1.98
N GLU A 20 10.76 -7.66 2.16
CA GLU A 20 11.56 -7.02 3.21
C GLU A 20 11.61 -5.50 3.13
N PRO A 21 11.81 -4.85 1.95
CA PRO A 21 11.80 -3.39 1.88
C PRO A 21 10.44 -2.81 2.28
N PHE A 22 9.34 -3.47 1.91
CA PHE A 22 7.99 -3.03 2.25
C PHE A 22 7.69 -3.21 3.74
N GLN A 23 8.17 -4.28 4.35
CA GLN A 23 8.09 -4.50 5.81
C GLN A 23 8.88 -3.43 6.58
N ARG A 24 10.07 -3.06 6.10
CA ARG A 24 10.84 -1.94 6.68
C ARG A 24 10.08 -0.62 6.56
N LEU A 25 9.47 -0.35 5.41
CA LEU A 25 8.61 0.82 5.22
C LEU A 25 7.40 0.80 6.17
N GLN A 26 6.69 -0.33 6.27
CA GLN A 26 5.58 -0.51 7.21
C GLN A 26 6.00 -0.17 8.65
N ALA A 27 7.15 -0.69 9.09
CA ALA A 27 7.67 -0.42 10.43
C ALA A 27 7.98 1.07 10.64
N LEU A 28 8.58 1.74 9.65
CA LEU A 28 8.86 3.18 9.70
C LEU A 28 7.57 4.01 9.78
N VAL A 29 6.52 3.64 9.06
CA VAL A 29 5.22 4.33 9.13
C VAL A 29 4.57 4.09 10.50
N LYS A 30 4.56 2.85 11.00
CA LYS A 30 4.02 2.51 12.33
C LYS A 30 4.74 3.27 13.45
N ALA A 31 6.07 3.41 13.36
CA ALA A 31 6.84 4.17 14.34
C ALA A 31 6.48 5.67 14.36
N GLN A 32 6.13 6.24 13.21
CA GLN A 32 5.72 7.64 13.08
C GLN A 32 4.25 7.88 13.40
N SER A 33 3.41 6.85 13.31
CA SER A 33 1.97 6.92 13.61
C SER A 33 1.48 5.64 14.30
N PRO A 34 1.71 5.49 15.63
CA PRO A 34 1.40 4.25 16.35
C PRO A 34 -0.08 3.87 16.39
N GLU A 35 -0.97 4.85 16.29
CA GLU A 35 -2.43 4.66 16.30
C GLU A 35 -3.01 4.25 14.94
N LEU A 36 -2.20 4.31 13.87
CA LEU A 36 -2.61 3.96 12.52
C LEU A 36 -2.48 2.45 12.30
N VAL A 37 -3.53 1.82 11.77
CA VAL A 37 -3.43 0.46 11.27
C VAL A 37 -2.67 0.51 9.95
N VAL A 38 -1.46 -0.04 9.89
CA VAL A 38 -0.64 -0.05 8.67
C VAL A 38 -0.41 -1.49 8.26
N GLU A 39 -0.86 -1.87 7.07
CA GLU A 39 -0.80 -3.25 6.59
C GLU A 39 -0.17 -3.36 5.21
N LEU A 40 0.34 -4.55 4.89
CA LEU A 40 0.87 -4.89 3.56
C LEU A 40 -0.16 -5.73 2.82
N ALA A 41 -0.37 -5.42 1.54
CA ALA A 41 -1.10 -6.30 0.64
C ALA A 41 -0.36 -6.44 -0.68
N PHE A 42 -0.52 -7.59 -1.33
CA PHE A 42 0.14 -7.90 -2.57
C PHE A 42 -0.87 -8.14 -3.70
N LEU A 43 -0.52 -7.70 -4.90
CA LEU A 43 -1.32 -7.91 -6.11
C LEU A 43 -1.42 -9.42 -6.43
N GLU A 44 -0.27 -10.09 -6.43
CA GLU A 44 -0.13 -11.50 -6.74
C GLU A 44 1.12 -12.11 -6.11
N LEU A 45 1.28 -13.43 -6.22
CA LEU A 45 2.46 -14.23 -5.81
C LEU A 45 2.79 -14.24 -4.30
N MET A 46 2.18 -13.35 -3.53
CA MET A 46 2.34 -13.20 -2.08
C MET A 46 0.99 -12.93 -1.41
N THR A 47 0.95 -13.16 -0.10
CA THR A 47 -0.23 -12.95 0.75
C THR A 47 0.11 -12.01 1.92
N PRO A 48 -0.87 -11.28 2.47
CA PRO A 48 -2.27 -11.30 2.07
C PRO A 48 -2.50 -10.54 0.76
N ARG A 49 -3.48 -11.01 -0.01
CA ARG A 49 -4.03 -10.22 -1.12
C ARG A 49 -4.94 -9.14 -0.57
N LEU A 50 -5.15 -8.06 -1.33
CA LEU A 50 -5.97 -6.94 -0.86
C LEU A 50 -7.39 -7.35 -0.40
N PRO A 51 -8.12 -8.26 -1.08
CA PRO A 51 -9.43 -8.73 -0.60
C PRO A 51 -9.37 -9.54 0.69
N GLU A 52 -8.33 -10.36 0.88
CA GLU A 52 -8.13 -11.17 2.09
C GLU A 52 -7.89 -10.25 3.29
N LEU A 53 -6.99 -9.28 3.14
CA LEU A 53 -6.71 -8.29 4.16
C LEU A 53 -7.95 -7.45 4.50
N MET A 54 -8.75 -7.07 3.50
CA MET A 54 -9.94 -6.25 3.74
C MET A 54 -10.98 -7.00 4.60
N ALA A 55 -11.12 -8.31 4.44
CA ALA A 55 -12.01 -9.10 5.29
C ALA A 55 -11.60 -9.01 6.78
N GLU A 56 -10.30 -9.07 7.07
CA GLU A 56 -9.76 -8.93 8.43
C GLU A 56 -9.96 -7.50 8.97
N LEU A 57 -9.66 -6.48 8.16
CA LEU A 57 -9.81 -5.08 8.56
C LEU A 57 -11.28 -4.71 8.83
N ALA A 58 -12.21 -5.22 8.02
CA ALA A 58 -13.64 -5.01 8.22
C ALA A 58 -14.12 -5.64 9.53
N GLN A 59 -13.70 -6.88 9.83
CA GLN A 59 -14.00 -7.52 11.12
C GLN A 59 -13.40 -6.75 12.30
N ALA A 60 -12.24 -6.12 12.10
CA ALA A 60 -11.59 -5.28 13.10
C ALA A 60 -12.20 -3.87 13.23
N GLY A 61 -13.30 -3.57 12.53
CA GLY A 61 -14.05 -2.32 12.61
C GLY A 61 -13.41 -1.13 11.89
N VAL A 62 -12.51 -1.38 10.93
CA VAL A 62 -11.96 -0.32 10.07
C VAL A 62 -13.05 0.26 9.18
N THR A 63 -13.16 1.58 9.13
CA THR A 63 -14.18 2.31 8.36
C THR A 63 -13.58 3.21 7.29
N GLU A 64 -12.27 3.43 7.30
CA GLU A 64 -11.56 4.23 6.30
C GLU A 64 -10.27 3.52 5.89
N VAL A 65 -10.06 3.35 4.59
CA VAL A 65 -8.92 2.65 4.01
C VAL A 65 -8.27 3.53 2.96
N THR A 66 -6.98 3.81 3.13
CA THR A 66 -6.14 4.41 2.10
C THR A 66 -5.20 3.36 1.55
N VAL A 67 -5.24 3.11 0.25
CA VAL A 67 -4.34 2.21 -0.45
C VAL A 67 -3.24 3.04 -1.13
N VAL A 68 -1.99 2.78 -0.74
CA VAL A 68 -0.79 3.42 -1.28
C VAL A 68 -0.05 2.44 -2.18
N PRO A 69 -0.06 2.63 -3.52
CA PRO A 69 0.69 1.79 -4.43
C PRO A 69 2.20 2.05 -4.28
N VAL A 70 2.96 1.09 -3.75
CA VAL A 70 4.41 1.22 -3.53
C VAL A 70 5.18 0.76 -4.77
N PHE A 71 4.99 1.47 -5.89
CA PHE A 71 5.64 1.23 -7.17
C PHE A 71 6.46 2.46 -7.59
N LEU A 72 7.67 2.25 -8.11
CA LEU A 72 8.51 3.32 -8.66
C LEU A 72 8.08 3.77 -10.06
N GLY A 73 7.35 2.93 -10.79
CA GLY A 73 6.73 3.27 -12.05
C GLY A 73 5.53 2.34 -12.26
N GLN A 74 4.50 2.83 -12.96
CA GLN A 74 3.28 2.07 -13.14
C GLN A 74 3.34 1.25 -14.44
N GLY A 75 3.49 -0.07 -14.32
CA GLY A 75 3.18 -0.99 -15.41
C GLY A 75 1.67 -0.95 -15.72
N GLY A 76 1.29 -1.16 -16.98
CA GLY A 76 -0.11 -1.08 -17.42
C GLY A 76 -1.09 -1.98 -16.64
N HIS A 77 -0.61 -3.14 -16.17
CA HIS A 77 -1.38 -4.08 -15.35
C HIS A 77 -1.79 -3.47 -14.00
N VAL A 78 -0.85 -2.93 -13.21
CA VAL A 78 -1.16 -2.35 -11.89
C VAL A 78 -2.15 -1.18 -11.98
N ARG A 79 -2.02 -0.35 -13.02
CA ARG A 79 -2.88 0.82 -13.24
C ARG A 79 -4.33 0.43 -13.56
N ALA A 80 -4.54 -0.74 -14.14
CA ALA A 80 -5.87 -1.28 -14.45
C ALA A 80 -6.43 -2.14 -13.31
N ASP A 81 -5.59 -2.97 -12.70
CA ASP A 81 -6.02 -4.01 -11.76
C ASP A 81 -6.44 -3.42 -10.40
N LEU A 82 -5.65 -2.49 -9.84
CA LEU A 82 -5.94 -1.96 -8.51
C LEU A 82 -7.28 -1.22 -8.43
N PRO A 83 -7.64 -0.32 -9.37
CA PRO A 83 -8.97 0.29 -9.37
C PRO A 83 -10.11 -0.73 -9.43
N SER A 84 -9.98 -1.76 -10.27
CA SER A 84 -10.99 -2.83 -10.38
C SER A 84 -11.17 -3.57 -9.05
N ILE A 85 -10.07 -3.98 -8.42
CA ILE A 85 -10.10 -4.67 -7.12
C ILE A 85 -10.77 -3.78 -6.07
N VAL A 86 -10.42 -2.50 -6.01
CA VAL A 86 -10.99 -1.58 -5.00
C VAL A 86 -12.48 -1.30 -5.28
N ASP A 87 -12.90 -1.23 -6.53
CA ASP A 87 -14.32 -1.05 -6.86
C ASP A 87 -15.17 -2.26 -6.46
N GLU A 88 -14.64 -3.49 -6.62
CA GLU A 88 -15.26 -4.69 -6.08
C GLU A 88 -15.36 -4.63 -4.54
N LEU A 89 -14.30 -4.17 -3.86
CA LEU A 89 -14.29 -4.04 -2.40
C LEU A 89 -15.28 -2.97 -1.89
N LYS A 90 -15.46 -1.87 -2.61
CA LYS A 90 -16.49 -0.86 -2.28
C LYS A 90 -17.89 -1.46 -2.32
N LEU A 91 -18.18 -2.34 -3.29
CA LEU A 91 -19.47 -3.04 -3.36
C LEU A 91 -19.64 -4.02 -2.21
N GLN A 92 -18.59 -4.72 -1.82
CA GLN A 92 -18.61 -5.69 -0.73
C GLN A 92 -18.67 -5.04 0.67
N TYR A 93 -18.05 -3.87 0.84
CA TYR A 93 -17.92 -3.16 2.11
C TYR A 93 -18.44 -1.71 2.00
N PRO A 94 -19.75 -1.49 1.80
CA PRO A 94 -20.32 -0.16 1.53
C PRO A 94 -20.20 0.82 2.71
N ALA A 95 -19.92 0.34 3.92
CA ALA A 95 -19.70 1.16 5.11
C ALA A 95 -18.24 1.65 5.25
N VAL A 96 -17.34 1.19 4.38
CA VAL A 96 -15.91 1.54 4.40
C VAL A 96 -15.62 2.54 3.28
N SER A 97 -14.99 3.66 3.63
CA SER A 97 -14.49 4.59 2.62
C SER A 97 -13.13 4.12 2.09
N PHE A 98 -12.96 4.14 0.77
CA PHE A 98 -11.72 3.73 0.11
C PHE A 98 -11.11 4.89 -0.67
N THR A 99 -9.84 5.17 -0.40
CA THR A 99 -9.02 6.13 -1.14
C THR A 99 -7.85 5.40 -1.78
N ILE A 100 -7.65 5.55 -3.09
CA ILE A 100 -6.42 5.14 -3.77
C ILE A 100 -5.63 6.41 -4.04
N VAL A 101 -4.38 6.47 -3.60
CA VAL A 101 -3.48 7.59 -3.92
C VAL A 101 -2.61 7.24 -5.13
N GLU A 102 -1.91 8.24 -5.66
CA GLU A 102 -0.89 8.00 -6.68
C GLU A 102 0.20 7.04 -6.20
N ALA A 103 0.83 6.32 -7.13
CA ALA A 103 1.95 5.47 -6.79
C ALA A 103 3.12 6.30 -6.27
N VAL A 104 3.88 5.76 -5.30
CA VAL A 104 4.99 6.49 -4.66
C VAL A 104 6.02 7.03 -5.66
N GLY A 105 6.27 6.33 -6.76
CA GLY A 105 7.21 6.75 -7.80
C GLY A 105 6.76 7.92 -8.67
N GLU A 106 5.47 8.28 -8.64
CA GLU A 106 4.94 9.45 -9.37
C GLU A 106 4.95 10.71 -8.49
N ASN A 107 5.18 10.55 -7.18
CA ASN A 107 5.14 11.66 -6.25
C ASN A 107 6.46 12.46 -6.26
N GLU A 108 6.36 13.77 -6.51
CA GLU A 108 7.52 14.67 -6.61
C GLU A 108 8.44 14.64 -5.38
N GLN A 109 7.89 14.58 -4.17
CA GLN A 109 8.70 14.58 -2.95
C GLN A 109 9.50 13.28 -2.81
N VAL A 110 8.93 12.15 -3.23
CA VAL A 110 9.63 10.86 -3.26
C VAL A 110 10.75 10.88 -4.30
N LEU A 111 10.47 11.37 -5.51
CA LEU A 111 11.46 11.51 -6.57
C LEU A 111 12.62 12.43 -6.14
N GLN A 112 12.32 13.54 -5.48
CA GLN A 112 13.34 14.44 -4.94
C GLN A 112 14.20 13.77 -3.86
N ALA A 113 13.60 12.98 -2.96
CA ALA A 113 14.34 12.23 -1.94
C ALA A 113 15.26 11.17 -2.57
N MET A 114 14.79 10.47 -3.59
CA MET A 114 15.59 9.50 -4.34
C MET A 114 16.75 10.18 -5.08
N ALA A 115 16.50 11.34 -5.72
CA ALA A 115 17.55 12.12 -6.37
C ALA A 115 18.62 12.55 -5.37
N SER A 116 18.23 13.04 -4.19
CA SER A 116 19.15 13.39 -3.11
C SER A 116 19.97 12.20 -2.62
N TYR A 117 19.36 11.02 -2.46
CA TYR A 117 20.07 9.79 -2.14
C TYR A 117 21.12 9.45 -3.20
N CYS A 118 20.74 9.43 -4.48
CA CYS A 118 21.64 9.11 -5.59
C CYS A 118 22.86 10.04 -5.64
N LEU A 119 22.65 11.36 -5.55
CA LEU A 119 23.73 12.34 -5.54
C LEU A 119 24.63 12.19 -4.30
N GLY A 120 24.04 11.82 -3.15
CA GLY A 120 24.79 11.55 -1.93
C GLY A 120 25.75 10.37 -2.02
N THR A 121 25.57 9.45 -2.97
CA THR A 121 26.49 8.30 -3.17
C THR A 121 27.81 8.66 -3.86
N LEU A 122 27.91 9.86 -4.45
CA LEU A 122 29.08 10.31 -5.20
C LEU A 122 30.10 11.06 -4.34
N ASN A 123 29.78 11.31 -3.06
CA ASN A 123 30.62 12.05 -2.12
C ASN A 123 31.07 11.15 -0.96
#